data_AF-A0A9E4AVD7-F1
#
_entry.id   AF-A0A9E4AVD7-F1
#
_cell.length_a   1.000
_cell.length_b   1.000
_cell.length_c   1.000
_cell.angle_alpha   90.00
_cell.angle_beta   90.00
_cell.angle_gamma   90.00
#
_symmetry.space_group_name_H-M   'P 1'
#
loop_
_entity.id
_entity.type
_entity.pdbx_description
1 polymer ?
#
loop_
_entity_poly.entity_id
_entity_poly.type
_entity_poly.pdbx_seq_one_letter_code
_entity_poly.pdbx_strand_id
1 'polypeptide(L)'
;MPTEQASPRTLFVIVSVIGLIYAIVMVILFFNAAPARSNIEDHRGSEEAVECLKCHLRGDEKSPTMPHLNLGRCNLCHGLSKEAPQDSK
;
A
#
# COMPACT_ATOMS: atom_id res chain seq x y z
N MET A 1 21.33 -24.26 35.31
CA MET A 1 20.47 -23.16 34.78
C MET A 1 19.08 -23.76 34.67
N PRO A 2 18.05 -23.24 35.37
CA PRO A 2 16.71 -23.80 35.22
C PRO A 2 16.23 -23.46 33.81
N THR A 3 16.11 -24.47 32.95
CA THR A 3 15.41 -24.33 31.67
C THR A 3 13.93 -24.47 31.97
N GLU A 4 13.31 -23.41 32.47
CA GLU A 4 11.85 -23.32 32.52
C GLU A 4 11.33 -23.45 31.08
N GLN A 5 10.82 -24.64 30.75
CA GLN A 5 10.20 -24.87 29.46
C GLN A 5 8.87 -24.12 29.47
N ALA A 6 8.77 -23.07 28.66
CA ALA A 6 7.54 -22.31 28.52
C ALA A 6 6.39 -23.25 28.11
N SER A 7 5.24 -23.14 28.78
CA SER A 7 4.11 -24.00 28.49
C SER A 7 3.68 -23.84 27.00
N PRO A 8 3.16 -24.89 26.35
CA PRO A 8 2.69 -24.80 24.97
C PRO A 8 1.67 -23.68 24.75
N ARG A 9 0.84 -23.38 25.76
CA ARG A 9 -0.12 -22.27 25.74
C ARG A 9 0.59 -20.92 25.71
N THR A 10 1.62 -20.75 26.54
CA THR A 10 2.43 -19.52 26.59
C THR A 10 3.13 -19.28 25.26
N LEU A 11 3.73 -20.32 24.67
CA LEU A 11 4.35 -20.24 23.35
C LEU A 11 3.36 -19.87 22.26
N PHE A 12 2.17 -20.46 22.26
CA PHE A 12 1.12 -20.14 21.28
C PHE A 12 0.69 -18.67 21.36
N VAL A 13 0.51 -18.14 22.57
CA VAL A 13 0.17 -16.72 22.77
C VAL A 13 1.29 -15.81 22.24
N ILE A 14 2.55 -16.10 22.58
CA ILE A 14 3.69 -15.32 22.13
C ILE A 14 3.77 -15.30 20.59
N VAL A 15 3.68 -16.47 19.96
CA VAL A 15 3.71 -16.59 18.49
C VAL A 15 2.52 -15.86 17.85
N SER A 16 1.32 -15.95 18.44
CA SER A 16 0.13 -15.25 17.94
C SER A 16 0.28 -13.73 18.01
N VAL A 17 0.83 -13.22 19.12
CA VAL A 17 1.09 -11.78 19.29
C VAL A 17 2.14 -11.29 18.28
N ILE A 18 3.24 -12.02 18.11
CA ILE A 18 4.27 -11.70 17.12
C ILE A 18 3.68 -11.72 15.70
N GLY A 19 2.87 -12.73 15.39
CA GLY A 19 2.19 -12.85 14.09
C GLY A 19 1.24 -11.68 13.82
N LEU A 20 0.49 -11.24 14.83
CA LEU A 20 -0.39 -10.07 14.71
C LEU A 20 0.41 -8.78 14.47
N ILE A 21 1.48 -8.55 15.23
CA ILE A 21 2.35 -7.39 15.04
C ILE A 21 2.94 -7.40 13.63
N TYR A 22 3.47 -8.54 13.19
CA TYR A 22 4.03 -8.68 11.85
C TYR A 22 3.00 -8.38 10.75
N ALA A 23 1.77 -8.89 10.87
CA ALA A 23 0.71 -8.62 9.91
C ALA A 23 0.40 -7.12 9.81
N ILE A 24 0.27 -6.43 10.94
CA ILE A 24 0.02 -4.97 10.98
C ILE A 24 1.18 -4.20 10.32
N VAL A 25 2.42 -4.55 10.65
CA VAL A 25 3.61 -3.91 10.07
C VAL A 25 3.66 -4.12 8.56
N MET A 26 3.37 -5.33 8.06
CA MET A 26 3.33 -5.60 6.62
C MET A 26 2.28 -4.75 5.90
N VAL A 27 1.10 -4.57 6.49
CA VAL A 27 0.06 -3.71 5.92
C VAL A 27 0.53 -2.24 5.86
N ILE A 28 1.13 -1.73 6.93
CA ILE A 28 1.66 -0.35 6.96
C ILE A 28 2.77 -0.17 5.91
N LEU A 29 3.72 -1.11 5.86
CA LEU A 29 4.81 -1.06 4.89
C LEU A 29 4.31 -1.14 3.45
N PHE A 30 3.27 -1.94 3.18
CA PHE A 30 2.63 -2.00 1.87
C PHE A 30 2.07 -0.65 1.45
N PHE A 31 1.36 0.06 2.33
CA PHE A 31 0.84 1.40 2.03
C PHE A 31 1.94 2.46 1.94
N ASN A 32 3.01 2.37 2.72
CA ASN A 32 4.15 3.30 2.65
C ASN A 32 5.05 3.06 1.44
N ALA A 33 5.13 1.83 0.94
CA ALA A 33 5.84 1.49 -0.29
C ALA A 33 5.07 1.90 -1.55
N ALA A 34 3.78 2.23 -1.42
CA ALA A 34 3.01 2.77 -2.54
C ALA A 34 3.62 4.13 -2.95
N PRO A 35 3.89 4.35 -4.24
CA PRO A 35 4.49 5.58 -4.72
C PRO A 35 3.61 6.78 -4.33
N ALA A 36 4.25 7.89 -3.97
CA ALA A 36 3.56 9.12 -3.61
C ALA A 36 2.54 9.52 -4.69
N ARG A 37 1.31 9.81 -4.27
CA ARG A 37 0.25 10.31 -5.15
C ARG A 37 0.67 11.69 -5.67
N SER A 38 1.22 11.77 -6.89
CA SER A 38 1.65 13.04 -7.45
C SER A 38 0.44 13.88 -7.85
N ASN A 39 0.18 14.94 -7.08
CA ASN A 39 -0.91 15.88 -7.32
C ASN A 39 -0.49 16.96 -8.33
N ILE A 40 -0.18 16.55 -9.55
CA ILE A 40 0.06 17.48 -10.67
C ILE A 40 -1.26 17.84 -11.34
N GLU A 41 -1.40 19.09 -11.78
CA GLU A 41 -2.63 19.59 -12.44
C GLU A 41 -3.02 18.71 -13.65
N ASP A 42 -2.04 18.23 -14.41
CA ASP A 42 -2.25 17.36 -15.58
C ASP A 42 -2.90 16.01 -15.23
N HIS A 43 -2.78 15.52 -13.99
CA HIS A 43 -3.41 14.28 -13.53
C HIS A 43 -4.85 14.48 -13.01
N ARG A 44 -5.37 15.71 -13.00
CA ARG A 44 -6.74 16.03 -12.54
C ARG A 44 -7.79 16.03 -13.64
N GLY A 45 -7.39 15.81 -14.90
CA GLY A 45 -8.29 15.87 -16.04
C GLY A 45 -9.33 14.75 -16.09
N SER A 46 -9.11 13.63 -15.40
CA SER A 46 -10.02 12.48 -15.42
C SER A 46 -9.84 11.54 -14.22
N GLU A 47 -10.94 10.95 -13.76
CA GLU A 47 -10.90 9.83 -12.80
C GLU A 47 -10.92 8.44 -13.46
N GLU A 48 -11.11 8.40 -14.77
CA GLU A 48 -11.26 7.17 -15.52
C GLU A 48 -9.91 6.51 -15.75
N ALA A 49 -9.79 5.23 -15.38
CA ALA A 49 -8.56 4.46 -15.54
C ALA A 49 -8.07 4.48 -16.99
N VAL A 50 -8.99 4.39 -17.96
CA VAL A 50 -8.66 4.41 -19.40
C VAL A 50 -7.91 5.67 -19.80
N GLU A 51 -8.25 6.83 -19.22
CA GLU A 51 -7.56 8.09 -19.51
C GLU A 51 -6.16 8.12 -18.88
N CYS A 52 -6.00 7.62 -17.65
CA CYS A 52 -4.68 7.49 -17.01
C CYS A 52 -3.75 6.56 -17.81
N LEU A 53 -4.29 5.45 -18.32
CA LEU A 53 -3.52 4.42 -19.03
C LEU A 53 -2.99 4.89 -20.40
N LYS A 54 -3.58 5.93 -21.01
CA LYS A 54 -3.09 6.52 -22.28
C LYS A 54 -1.65 7.03 -22.17
N CYS A 55 -1.24 7.44 -20.98
CA CYS A 55 0.12 7.92 -20.70
C CYS A 55 0.93 6.92 -19.86
N HIS A 56 0.32 6.25 -18.89
CA HIS A 56 1.01 5.36 -17.94
C HIS A 56 1.36 3.96 -18.49
N LEU A 57 0.60 3.44 -19.47
CA LEU A 57 0.82 2.11 -20.07
C LEU A 57 1.14 2.20 -21.56
N ARG A 58 1.83 3.26 -21.99
CA ARG A 58 2.33 3.36 -23.36
C ARG A 58 3.45 2.33 -23.58
N GLY A 59 3.07 1.15 -24.06
CA GLY A 59 3.98 0.06 -24.40
C GLY A 59 4.15 -0.97 -23.28
N ASP A 60 3.97 -2.22 -23.65
CA ASP A 60 3.99 -3.43 -22.83
C ASP A 60 5.41 -3.74 -22.29
N GLU A 61 6.41 -3.10 -22.88
CA GLU A 61 7.82 -3.52 -22.90
C GLU A 61 8.61 -3.14 -21.63
N LYS A 62 8.13 -2.16 -20.84
CA LYS A 62 8.89 -1.56 -19.72
C LYS A 62 8.06 -1.28 -18.46
N SER A 63 6.83 -1.76 -18.41
CA SER A 63 6.02 -1.61 -17.20
C SER A 63 6.72 -2.39 -16.06
N PRO A 64 7.03 -1.75 -14.91
CA PRO A 64 7.77 -2.42 -13.85
C PRO A 64 7.01 -3.67 -13.41
N THR A 65 7.75 -4.70 -12.99
CA THR A 65 7.26 -6.04 -12.59
C THR A 65 6.35 -6.02 -11.34
N MET A 66 5.71 -4.90 -11.01
CA MET A 66 4.56 -4.90 -10.13
C MET A 66 3.37 -5.40 -10.95
N PRO A 67 2.59 -6.39 -10.46
CA PRO A 67 1.38 -6.78 -11.15
C PRO A 67 0.51 -5.54 -11.27
N HIS A 68 0.25 -5.09 -12.50
CA HIS A 68 -0.86 -4.19 -12.81
C HIS A 68 -2.14 -4.95 -12.47
N LEU A 69 -2.39 -5.11 -11.18
CA LEU A 69 -3.62 -5.71 -10.69
C LEU A 69 -4.70 -4.76 -11.19
N ASN A 70 -5.56 -5.26 -12.07
CA ASN A 70 -6.64 -4.47 -12.61
C ASN A 70 -7.63 -4.18 -11.48
N LEU A 71 -7.35 -3.10 -10.75
CA LEU A 71 -8.13 -2.60 -9.62
C LEU A 71 -9.38 -1.85 -10.10
N GLY A 72 -9.60 -1.76 -11.42
CA GLY A 72 -10.70 -1.03 -12.07
C GLY A 72 -10.54 0.50 -12.01
N ARG A 73 -10.06 1.07 -10.89
CA ARG A 73 -9.95 2.51 -10.69
C ARG A 73 -8.59 2.90 -10.10
N CYS A 74 -7.92 3.86 -10.74
CA CYS A 74 -6.63 4.39 -10.27
C CYS A 74 -6.80 5.29 -9.04
N ASN A 75 -7.92 6.01 -8.93
CA ASN A 75 -8.18 6.99 -7.88
C ASN A 75 -8.31 6.41 -6.46
N LEU A 76 -8.59 5.10 -6.34
CA LEU A 76 -8.59 4.37 -5.07
C LEU A 76 -7.26 4.57 -4.33
N CYS A 77 -6.16 4.44 -5.08
CA CYS A 77 -4.80 4.56 -4.57
C CYS A 77 -4.09 5.84 -5.00
N HIS A 78 -4.61 6.63 -5.96
CA HIS A 78 -3.92 7.78 -6.56
C HIS A 78 -4.56 9.17 -6.41
N GLY A 79 -5.69 9.32 -5.71
CA GLY A 79 -6.17 10.60 -5.12
C GLY A 79 -6.13 11.84 -6.03
N LEU A 80 -7.29 12.26 -6.54
CA LEU A 80 -7.39 13.32 -7.55
C LEU A 80 -7.57 14.73 -6.97
N SER A 81 -7.71 14.85 -5.65
CA SER A 81 -8.01 16.11 -4.97
C SER A 81 -6.80 16.64 -4.20
N LYS A 82 -6.71 17.98 -4.12
CA LYS A 82 -6.03 18.65 -3.00
C LYS A 82 -6.65 18.09 -1.70
N GLU A 83 -5.96 17.17 -1.04
CA GLU A 83 -6.01 17.24 0.42
C GLU A 83 -5.44 18.62 0.75
N ALA A 84 -6.28 19.49 1.33
CA ALA A 84 -5.77 20.68 1.98
C ALA A 84 -4.69 20.20 2.96
N PRO A 85 -3.55 20.88 3.06
CA PRO A 85 -2.52 20.51 4.02
C PRO A 85 -3.23 20.35 5.37
N GLN A 86 -3.15 19.15 5.97
CA GLN A 86 -3.57 19.03 7.36
C GLN A 86 -2.61 19.91 8.14
N ASP A 87 -3.10 21.09 8.54
CA ASP A 87 -2.44 21.93 9.51
C ASP A 87 -2.20 21.06 10.74
N SER A 88 -0.94 20.66 10.91
CA SER A 88 -0.42 20.11 12.14
C SER A 88 -0.64 21.15 13.23
N LYS A 89 -1.68 20.96 14.04
CA LYS A 89 -1.82 21.64 15.33
C LYS A 89 -1.52 20.67 16.46
#